data_AF-A0A317V128-F1
#
_entry.id   AF-A0A317V128-F1
#
_cell.length_a   1.000
_cell.length_b   1.000
_cell.length_c   1.000
_cell.angle_alpha   90.00
_cell.angle_beta   90.00
_cell.angle_gamma   90.00
#
_symmetry.space_group_name_H-M   'P 1'
#
loop_
_entity.id
_entity.type
_entity.pdbx_description
1 polymer ?
#
loop_
_entity_poly.entity_id
_entity_poly.type
_entity_poly.pdbx_seq_one_letter_code
_entity_poly.pdbx_strand_id
1 'polypeptide(L)'
;MRFLENPLLVAAIALIPAALAQQDLKGQGAVQVTTADGDLPLGCINSSGQWSVANDCLGFSTAGDSQLYSNNGWLSLNDDGDIVLVADWDKADSWQSTGYSFGGIPSYLVAIGSDTDDVVGGPFWYAPAAPTADEAVVLSASSSDGAQNVTLTWYQLAG
;
A
#
# COMPACT_ATOMS: atom_id res chain seq x y z
N MET A 1 31.99 44.14 6.19
CA MET A 1 30.54 44.13 6.47
C MET A 1 30.18 42.69 6.83
N ARG A 2 29.69 42.46 8.05
CA ARG A 2 29.21 41.15 8.52
C ARG A 2 27.77 40.98 8.01
N PHE A 3 27.49 39.91 7.28
CA PHE A 3 26.12 39.45 7.06
C PHE A 3 25.89 38.27 8.00
N LEU A 4 24.89 38.43 8.87
CA LEU A 4 24.47 37.42 9.83
C LEU A 4 23.75 36.28 9.09
N GLU A 5 24.10 35.06 9.49
CA GLU A 5 23.29 33.86 9.35
C GLU A 5 21.94 34.06 10.05
N ASN A 6 20.84 33.59 9.43
CA ASN A 6 19.85 32.79 10.13
C ASN A 6 18.82 32.18 9.14
N PRO A 7 18.68 30.84 9.11
CA PRO A 7 17.59 30.16 8.42
C PRO A 7 16.32 30.21 9.27
N LEU A 8 15.17 30.46 8.66
CA LEU A 8 13.88 30.22 9.31
C LEU A 8 13.14 29.13 8.53
N LEU A 9 13.48 27.89 8.86
CA LEU A 9 12.67 26.72 8.56
C LEU A 9 11.47 26.76 9.54
N VAL A 10 10.31 27.21 9.06
CA VAL A 10 9.06 27.11 9.82
C VAL A 10 8.29 25.91 9.28
N ALA A 11 8.62 24.72 9.78
CA ALA A 11 7.77 23.54 9.61
C ALA A 11 6.77 23.52 10.77
N ALA A 12 5.64 24.20 10.59
CA ALA A 12 4.49 24.03 11.47
C ALA A 12 3.68 22.83 10.96
N ILE A 13 4.08 21.61 11.34
CA ILE A 13 3.24 20.43 11.15
C ILE A 13 2.22 20.45 12.28
N ALA A 14 0.99 20.88 11.96
CA ALA A 14 -0.13 20.73 12.86
C ALA A 14 -0.36 19.23 13.11
N LEU A 15 -0.24 18.81 14.37
CA LEU A 15 -0.66 17.50 14.86
C LEU A 15 -2.17 17.40 14.64
N ILE A 16 -2.59 16.76 13.56
CA ILE A 16 -3.98 16.30 13.43
C ILE A 16 -4.03 14.95 14.17
N PRO A 17 -4.75 14.84 15.30
CA PRO A 17 -5.11 13.54 15.84
C PRO A 17 -6.18 12.98 14.92
N ALA A 18 -5.76 12.35 13.82
CA ALA A 18 -6.65 11.55 13.02
C ALA A 18 -6.89 10.27 13.85
N ALA A 19 -7.94 10.27 14.66
CA ALA A 19 -8.62 9.04 15.00
C ALA A 19 -9.20 8.49 13.69
N LEU A 20 -8.33 7.95 12.85
CA LEU A 20 -8.71 7.26 11.64
C LEU A 20 -9.55 6.08 12.10
N ALA A 21 -10.77 5.97 11.58
CA ALA A 21 -11.57 4.78 11.73
C ALA A 21 -10.83 3.65 11.01
N GLN A 22 -9.90 3.03 11.72
CA GLN A 22 -9.16 1.83 11.37
C GLN A 22 -10.23 0.76 11.20
N GLN A 23 -10.51 0.37 9.96
CA GLN A 23 -11.44 -0.72 9.69
C GLN A 23 -10.76 -1.81 8.91
N ASP A 24 -11.06 -3.03 9.34
CA ASP A 24 -10.54 -4.25 8.75
C ASP A 24 -11.06 -4.41 7.33
N LEU A 25 -10.15 -4.85 6.46
CA LEU A 25 -10.50 -5.37 5.15
C LEU A 25 -11.36 -6.63 5.33
N LYS A 26 -12.42 -6.79 4.53
CA LYS A 26 -13.35 -7.91 4.69
C LYS A 26 -13.74 -8.52 3.35
N GLY A 27 -13.89 -9.83 3.37
CA GLY A 27 -14.43 -10.60 2.26
C GLY A 27 -13.38 -10.87 1.17
N GLN A 28 -13.86 -10.95 -0.07
CA GLN A 28 -13.03 -11.19 -1.24
C GLN A 28 -12.85 -9.89 -2.01
N GLY A 29 -11.63 -9.64 -2.48
CA GLY A 29 -11.27 -8.41 -3.17
C GLY A 29 -9.94 -8.52 -3.89
N ALA A 30 -9.46 -7.39 -4.39
CA ALA A 30 -8.14 -7.26 -4.99
C ALA A 30 -7.49 -5.98 -4.44
N VAL A 31 -6.16 -5.96 -4.42
CA VAL A 31 -5.40 -4.76 -4.10
C VAL A 31 -5.18 -3.97 -5.39
N GLN A 32 -5.90 -2.86 -5.52
CA GLN A 32 -5.81 -1.95 -6.64
C GLN A 32 -4.74 -0.88 -6.36
N VAL A 33 -3.90 -0.61 -7.36
CA VAL A 33 -2.96 0.51 -7.33
C VAL A 33 -3.68 1.74 -7.87
N THR A 34 -3.61 2.84 -7.13
CA THR A 34 -4.27 4.11 -7.47
C THR A 34 -3.28 5.27 -7.49
N THR A 35 -3.67 6.38 -8.12
CA THR A 35 -2.95 7.65 -8.03
C THR A 35 -2.73 8.07 -6.58
N ALA A 36 -1.76 8.94 -6.31
CA ALA A 36 -1.38 9.32 -4.95
C ALA A 36 -2.51 9.98 -4.12
N ASP A 37 -3.54 10.52 -4.77
CA ASP A 37 -4.77 11.03 -4.16
C ASP A 37 -5.84 9.93 -3.91
N GLY A 38 -5.55 8.68 -4.29
CA GLY A 38 -6.39 7.52 -4.07
C GLY A 38 -7.58 7.36 -5.04
N ASP A 39 -7.70 8.24 -6.04
CA ASP A 39 -8.93 8.40 -6.81
C ASP A 39 -8.98 7.60 -8.12
N LEU A 40 -7.86 7.50 -8.85
CA LEU A 40 -7.83 6.89 -10.18
C LEU A 40 -7.09 5.55 -10.18
N PRO A 41 -7.67 4.48 -10.73
CA PRO A 41 -7.02 3.19 -10.82
C PRO A 41 -5.90 3.21 -11.87
N LEU A 42 -4.73 2.71 -11.48
CA LEU A 42 -3.52 2.58 -12.29
C LEU A 42 -3.12 1.13 -12.56
N GLY A 43 -3.86 0.16 -12.04
CA GLY A 43 -3.55 -1.26 -12.12
C GLY A 43 -3.82 -1.95 -10.80
N CYS A 44 -3.16 -3.08 -10.56
CA CYS A 44 -3.37 -3.90 -9.36
C CYS A 44 -2.15 -4.77 -9.05
N ILE A 45 -2.16 -5.37 -7.86
CA ILE A 45 -1.21 -6.41 -7.49
C ILE A 45 -1.57 -7.71 -8.22
N ASN A 46 -0.62 -8.27 -8.95
CA ASN A 46 -0.79 -9.50 -9.73
C ASN A 46 -0.37 -10.76 -8.95
N SER A 47 -0.42 -11.91 -9.63
CA SER A 47 -0.11 -13.23 -9.08
C SER A 47 1.35 -13.43 -8.60
N SER A 48 2.23 -12.45 -8.88
CA SER A 48 3.63 -12.41 -8.42
C SER A 48 3.86 -11.38 -7.31
N GLY A 49 2.82 -10.72 -6.80
CA GLY A 49 2.95 -9.66 -5.80
C GLY A 49 3.42 -8.32 -6.36
N GLN A 50 3.37 -8.13 -7.69
CA GLN A 50 3.88 -6.95 -8.37
C GLN A 50 2.73 -6.10 -8.93
N TRP A 51 2.96 -4.80 -9.06
CA TRP A 51 2.03 -3.92 -9.74
C TRP A 51 2.05 -4.18 -11.25
N SER A 52 0.88 -4.52 -11.78
CA SER A 52 0.60 -4.77 -13.20
C SER A 52 -0.54 -3.87 -13.68
N VAL A 53 -0.49 -3.49 -14.97
CA VAL A 53 -1.60 -2.86 -15.71
C VAL A 53 -2.36 -3.86 -16.59
N ALA A 54 -1.94 -5.13 -16.62
CA ALA A 54 -2.67 -6.17 -17.30
C ALA A 54 -3.96 -6.53 -16.54
N ASN A 55 -4.90 -7.18 -17.22
CA ASN A 55 -6.17 -7.64 -16.62
C ASN A 55 -5.97 -8.93 -15.80
N ASP A 56 -4.98 -8.95 -14.90
CA ASP A 56 -4.50 -10.14 -14.16
C ASP A 56 -4.44 -9.92 -12.64
N CYS A 57 -5.31 -9.04 -12.12
CA CYS A 57 -5.38 -8.75 -10.69
C CYS A 57 -5.55 -10.00 -9.84
N LEU A 58 -4.68 -10.15 -8.85
CA LEU A 58 -4.76 -11.24 -7.90
C LEU A 58 -5.94 -11.00 -6.95
N GLY A 59 -6.81 -12.00 -6.86
CA GLY A 59 -7.87 -12.05 -5.87
C GLY A 59 -7.34 -12.47 -4.51
N PHE A 60 -7.69 -11.70 -3.48
CA PHE A 60 -7.41 -11.97 -2.09
C PHE A 60 -8.69 -12.23 -1.30
N SER A 61 -8.58 -13.04 -0.27
CA SER A 61 -9.58 -13.25 0.77
C SER A 61 -9.00 -12.79 2.11
N THR A 62 -9.85 -12.18 2.94
CA THR A 62 -9.49 -11.80 4.31
C THR A 62 -10.66 -11.99 5.25
N ALA A 63 -10.38 -12.55 6.42
CA ALA A 63 -11.37 -12.93 7.41
C ALA A 63 -10.91 -12.48 8.81
N GLY A 64 -11.11 -11.20 9.13
CA GLY A 64 -10.98 -10.67 10.49
C GLY A 64 -9.56 -10.37 10.96
N ASP A 65 -8.56 -11.12 10.50
CA ASP A 65 -7.15 -10.95 10.93
C ASP A 65 -6.36 -9.96 10.04
N SER A 66 -7.05 -9.31 9.10
CA SER A 66 -6.51 -8.29 8.18
C SER A 66 -5.38 -8.77 7.26
N GLN A 67 -4.91 -10.01 7.38
CA GLN A 67 -4.01 -10.63 6.42
C GLN A 67 -4.75 -10.93 5.12
N LEU A 68 -4.05 -10.79 3.99
CA LEU A 68 -4.60 -10.95 2.65
C LEU A 68 -4.09 -12.24 2.02
N TYR A 69 -4.98 -13.25 1.92
CA TYR A 69 -4.66 -14.58 1.38
C TYR A 69 -5.07 -14.73 -0.07
N SER A 70 -4.23 -15.38 -0.88
CA SER A 70 -4.57 -15.88 -2.21
C SER A 70 -4.01 -17.29 -2.44
N ASN A 71 -4.39 -17.94 -3.55
CA ASN A 71 -3.79 -19.21 -3.95
C ASN A 71 -2.28 -19.10 -4.28
N ASN A 72 -1.75 -17.89 -4.44
CA ASN A 72 -0.34 -17.60 -4.71
C ASN A 72 0.44 -17.26 -3.44
N GLY A 73 -0.21 -17.24 -2.29
CA GLY A 73 0.38 -16.88 -1.00
C GLY A 73 -0.30 -15.67 -0.36
N TRP A 74 0.29 -15.22 0.74
CA TRP A 74 -0.14 -14.09 1.54
C TRP A 74 0.62 -12.83 1.16
N LEU A 75 -0.07 -11.70 1.12
CA LEU A 75 0.56 -10.40 0.87
C LEU A 75 1.38 -9.96 2.08
N SER A 76 2.65 -9.64 1.88
CA SER A 76 3.58 -9.23 2.93
C SER A 76 4.65 -8.28 2.41
N LEU A 77 5.50 -7.76 3.30
CA LEU A 77 6.73 -7.08 2.95
C LEU A 77 7.95 -7.98 3.19
N ASN A 78 8.98 -7.85 2.36
CA ASN A 78 10.30 -8.40 2.67
C ASN A 78 11.10 -7.45 3.57
N ASP A 79 12.32 -7.86 3.95
CA ASP A 79 13.21 -7.07 4.82
C ASP A 79 13.61 -5.71 4.22
N ASP A 80 13.49 -5.54 2.89
CA ASP A 80 13.75 -4.28 2.19
C ASP A 80 12.51 -3.37 2.12
N GLY A 81 11.35 -3.84 2.59
CA GLY A 81 10.08 -3.14 2.54
C GLY A 81 9.34 -3.27 1.20
N ASP A 82 9.71 -4.24 0.37
CA ASP A 82 9.06 -4.50 -0.91
C ASP A 82 7.87 -5.44 -0.76
N ILE A 83 6.80 -5.15 -1.50
CA ILE A 83 5.61 -6.01 -1.56
C ILE A 83 5.97 -7.34 -2.21
N VAL A 84 5.65 -8.43 -1.51
CA VAL A 84 5.89 -9.80 -1.93
C VAL A 84 4.70 -10.70 -1.58
N LEU A 85 4.69 -11.91 -2.15
CA LEU A 85 3.82 -12.99 -1.70
C LEU A 85 4.65 -14.03 -0.95
N VAL A 86 4.23 -14.36 0.26
CA VAL A 86 4.85 -15.39 1.10
C VAL A 86 3.94 -16.60 1.23
N ALA A 87 4.53 -17.80 1.20
CA ALA A 87 3.77 -19.04 1.36
C ALA A 87 3.37 -19.33 2.82
N ASP A 88 4.13 -18.77 3.76
CA ASP A 88 4.00 -19.03 5.20
C ASP A 88 3.11 -17.97 5.86
N TRP A 89 2.09 -18.41 6.58
CA TRP A 89 1.13 -17.53 7.23
C TRP A 89 1.78 -16.74 8.39
N ASP A 90 2.77 -17.33 9.07
CA ASP A 90 3.46 -16.71 10.20
C ASP A 90 4.31 -15.50 9.76
N LYS A 91 4.53 -15.34 8.45
CA LYS A 91 5.29 -14.23 7.84
C LYS A 91 4.39 -13.23 7.11
N ALA A 92 3.08 -13.41 7.18
CA ALA A 92 2.13 -12.55 6.50
C ALA A 92 1.86 -11.30 7.35
N ASP A 93 2.12 -10.14 6.77
CA ASP A 93 1.71 -8.87 7.37
C ASP A 93 0.19 -8.71 7.36
N SER A 94 -0.32 -8.00 8.37
CA SER A 94 -1.70 -7.55 8.39
C SER A 94 -1.83 -6.26 7.57
N TRP A 95 -2.96 -6.08 6.90
CA TRP A 95 -3.21 -4.93 6.02
C TRP A 95 -4.46 -4.17 6.45
N GLN A 96 -4.32 -2.86 6.57
CA GLN A 96 -5.42 -2.01 7.03
C GLN A 96 -5.57 -0.77 6.18
N SER A 97 -6.77 -0.18 6.24
CA SER A 97 -7.10 1.05 5.54
C SER A 97 -6.96 2.25 6.46
N THR A 98 -6.32 3.31 5.97
CA THR A 98 -6.24 4.60 6.68
C THR A 98 -7.22 5.63 6.13
N GLY A 99 -7.88 5.36 5.00
CA GLY A 99 -8.91 6.23 4.43
C GLY A 99 -9.97 5.47 3.65
N TYR A 100 -10.82 6.25 2.97
CA TYR A 100 -11.82 5.73 2.04
C TYR A 100 -11.90 6.64 0.83
N SER A 101 -12.10 6.05 -0.35
CA SER A 101 -12.46 6.80 -1.55
C SER A 101 -13.87 7.39 -1.41
N PHE A 102 -14.24 8.30 -2.31
CA PHE A 102 -15.59 8.86 -2.37
C PHE A 102 -16.69 7.78 -2.44
N GLY A 103 -16.39 6.61 -3.01
CA GLY A 103 -17.31 5.47 -3.08
C GLY A 103 -17.41 4.63 -1.81
N GLY A 104 -16.75 5.04 -0.72
CA GLY A 104 -16.68 4.24 0.52
C GLY A 104 -15.78 3.02 0.40
N ILE A 105 -14.87 3.00 -0.59
CA ILE A 105 -13.93 1.90 -0.82
C ILE A 105 -12.71 2.12 0.07
N PRO A 106 -12.26 1.15 0.87
CA PRO A 106 -11.08 1.32 1.73
C PRO A 106 -9.84 1.68 0.89
N SER A 107 -9.21 2.82 1.21
CA SER A 107 -8.07 3.37 0.48
C SER A 107 -6.92 3.72 1.42
N TYR A 108 -5.75 3.99 0.85
CA TYR A 108 -4.53 4.28 1.61
C TYR A 108 -4.14 3.09 2.49
N LEU A 109 -4.05 1.91 1.87
CA LEU A 109 -3.68 0.70 2.60
C LEU A 109 -2.25 0.80 3.16
N VAL A 110 -2.11 0.36 4.40
CA VAL A 110 -0.85 0.25 5.14
C VAL A 110 -0.60 -1.20 5.54
N ALA A 111 0.67 -1.58 5.59
CA ALA A 111 1.11 -2.87 6.11
C ALA A 111 1.48 -2.73 7.59
N ILE A 112 1.06 -3.71 8.40
CA ILE A 112 1.36 -3.84 9.81
C ILE A 112 2.21 -5.08 9.98
N GLY A 113 3.40 -4.91 10.56
CA GLY A 113 4.41 -5.94 10.61
C GLY A 113 3.96 -7.13 11.44
N SER A 114 4.12 -8.34 10.91
CA SER A 114 3.71 -9.60 11.57
C SER A 114 4.23 -9.75 13.00
N ASP A 115 5.40 -9.17 13.30
CA ASP A 115 6.12 -9.37 14.56
C ASP A 115 6.08 -8.15 15.51
N THR A 116 5.55 -7.02 15.05
CA THR A 116 5.72 -5.73 15.75
C THR A 116 4.43 -5.01 16.09
N ASP A 117 3.29 -5.39 15.48
CA ASP A 117 2.03 -4.63 15.51
C ASP A 117 2.15 -3.16 15.03
N ASP A 118 3.33 -2.75 14.57
CA ASP A 118 3.63 -1.41 14.07
C ASP A 118 3.36 -1.32 12.57
N VAL A 119 3.03 -0.11 12.09
CA VAL A 119 2.94 0.16 10.65
C VAL A 119 4.35 0.11 10.06
N VAL A 120 4.57 -0.83 9.15
CA VAL A 120 5.86 -1.07 8.48
C VAL A 120 5.91 -0.56 7.04
N GLY A 121 4.76 -0.18 6.45
CA GLY A 121 4.71 0.38 5.11
C GLY A 121 3.39 1.07 4.76
N GLY A 122 3.43 1.91 3.73
CA GLY A 122 2.30 2.75 3.29
C GLY A 122 2.18 4.07 4.06
N PRO A 123 1.12 4.88 3.78
CA PRO A 123 0.09 4.64 2.77
C PRO A 123 0.56 4.92 1.33
N PHE A 124 1.72 5.56 1.18
CA PHE A 124 2.37 5.75 -0.11
C PHE A 124 3.34 4.61 -0.40
N TRP A 125 3.33 4.19 -1.67
CA TRP A 125 4.13 3.10 -2.18
C TRP A 125 4.90 3.59 -3.40
N TYR A 126 6.11 3.08 -3.59
CA TYR A 126 7.07 3.66 -4.52
C TYR A 126 7.52 2.64 -5.55
N ALA A 127 7.69 3.11 -6.78
CA ALA A 127 8.28 2.36 -7.88
C ALA A 127 9.14 3.31 -8.74
N PRO A 128 10.17 2.80 -9.44
CA PRO A 128 10.98 3.63 -10.33
C PRO A 128 10.20 4.18 -11.52
N ALA A 129 9.20 3.45 -12.01
CA ALA A 129 8.31 3.85 -13.10
C ALA A 129 7.01 3.03 -13.07
N ALA A 130 5.99 3.47 -13.81
CA ALA A 130 4.75 2.71 -13.95
C ALA A 130 4.97 1.50 -14.86
N PRO A 131 4.30 0.38 -14.60
CA PRO A 131 4.39 -0.81 -15.45
C PRO A 131 3.87 -0.50 -16.86
N THR A 132 4.44 -1.19 -17.84
CA THR A 132 3.93 -1.21 -19.21
C THR A 132 3.03 -2.46 -19.41
N ALA A 133 2.42 -2.64 -20.58
CA ALA A 133 1.46 -3.72 -20.80
C ALA A 133 2.03 -5.14 -20.55
N ASP A 134 3.33 -5.33 -20.77
CA ASP A 134 4.01 -6.63 -20.67
C ASP A 134 4.94 -6.75 -19.44
N GLU A 135 5.02 -5.71 -18.61
CA GLU A 135 5.97 -5.62 -17.49
C GLU A 135 5.23 -5.33 -16.18
N ALA A 136 5.60 -6.03 -15.12
CA ALA A 136 5.15 -5.74 -13.77
C ALA A 136 6.30 -5.16 -12.94
N VAL A 137 5.98 -4.28 -12.00
CA VAL A 137 6.97 -3.58 -11.17
C VAL A 137 6.75 -3.85 -9.70
N VAL A 138 7.84 -3.99 -8.95
CA VAL A 138 7.78 -4.11 -7.49
C VAL A 138 7.42 -2.75 -6.89
N LEU A 139 6.53 -2.77 -5.91
CA LEU A 139 6.23 -1.61 -5.08
C LEU A 139 6.96 -1.73 -3.74
N SER A 140 7.53 -0.63 -3.28
CA SER A 140 8.27 -0.55 -2.03
C SER A 140 7.64 0.45 -1.06
N ALA A 141 7.76 0.18 0.23
CA ALA A 141 7.43 1.13 1.29
C ALA A 141 8.43 2.29 1.35
N SER A 142 9.64 2.11 0.80
CA SER A 142 10.72 3.09 0.83
C SER A 142 10.82 3.86 -0.48
N SER A 143 10.92 5.19 -0.38
CA SER A 143 11.15 6.04 -1.55
C SER A 143 12.61 5.98 -2.02
N SER A 144 12.83 6.21 -3.31
CA SER A 144 14.15 6.40 -3.91
C SER A 144 14.15 7.62 -4.83
N ASP A 145 15.34 8.13 -5.16
CA ASP A 145 15.47 9.32 -6.01
C ASP A 145 14.81 9.11 -7.37
N GLY A 146 13.82 9.95 -7.67
CA GLY A 146 13.04 9.88 -8.91
C GLY A 146 11.92 8.84 -8.92
N ALA A 147 11.67 8.15 -7.80
CA ALA A 147 10.54 7.25 -7.69
C ALA A 147 9.21 8.01 -7.80
N GLN A 148 8.27 7.41 -8.51
CA GLN A 148 6.88 7.82 -8.45
C GLN A 148 6.22 7.22 -7.21
N ASN A 149 5.23 7.92 -6.68
CA ASN A 149 4.40 7.44 -5.58
C ASN A 149 2.98 7.12 -6.04
N VAL A 150 2.43 6.07 -5.44
CA VAL A 150 1.06 5.60 -5.64
C VAL A 150 0.46 5.25 -4.28
N THR A 151 -0.85 4.98 -4.25
CA THR A 151 -1.50 4.41 -3.08
C THR A 151 -2.12 3.07 -3.42
N LEU A 152 -2.49 2.31 -2.39
CA LEU A 152 -3.21 1.06 -2.55
C LEU A 152 -4.65 1.21 -2.02
N THR A 153 -5.58 0.58 -2.72
CA THR A 153 -7.02 0.58 -2.43
C THR A 153 -7.55 -0.85 -2.46
N TRP A 154 -8.40 -1.21 -1.49
CA TRP A 154 -9.07 -2.50 -1.47
C TRP A 154 -10.31 -2.48 -2.36
N TYR A 155 -10.23 -3.12 -3.52
CA TYR A 155 -11.37 -3.25 -4.41
C TYR A 155 -12.13 -4.55 -4.13
N GLN A 156 -13.31 -4.45 -3.53
CA GLN A 156 -14.13 -5.62 -3.23
C GLN A 156 -14.67 -6.25 -4.53
N LEU A 157 -14.44 -7.56 -4.70
CA LEU A 157 -15.00 -8.32 -5.80
C LEU A 157 -16.43 -8.71 -5.42
N ALA A 158 -17.40 -8.41 -6.29
CA ALA A 158 -18.78 -8.83 -6.05
C ALA A 158 -18.85 -10.37 -6.02
N GLY A 159 -19.34 -10.91 -4.91
CA GLY A 159 -19.69 -12.32 -4.76
C GLY A 159 -21.06 -12.64 -5.33
#